data_AF-A0A0S3UEQ5-F1
#
_entry.id   AF-A0A0S3UEQ5-F1
#
_cell.length_a   1.000
_cell.length_b   1.000
_cell.length_c   1.000
_cell.angle_alpha   90.00
_cell.angle_beta   90.00
_cell.angle_gamma   90.00
#
_symmetry.space_group_name_H-M   'P 1'
#
loop_
_entity.id
_entity.type
_entity.pdbx_description
1 polymer ?
#
loop_
_entity_poly.entity_id
_entity_poly.type
_entity_poly.pdbx_seq_one_letter_code
_entity_poly.pdbx_strand_id
1 'polypeptide(L)'
;MDTYRKRVYVIMNQPAHHDPMPRVKGVPADRDEIKERHNVMVSPSAWEGLDTIAKELGYKSRSDLIEAVGRREVKLEKLDER
;
A
#
# COMPACT_ATOMS: atom_id res chain seq x y z
N MET A 1 -25.72 -15.90 -38.26
CA MET A 1 -26.78 -15.79 -37.24
C MET A 1 -26.19 -16.28 -35.94
N ASP A 2 -26.36 -15.48 -34.88
CA ASP A 2 -26.12 -15.77 -33.46
C ASP A 2 -24.70 -16.08 -32.95
N THR A 3 -24.25 -15.71 -31.74
CA THR A 3 -24.60 -14.70 -30.73
C THR A 3 -23.46 -14.77 -29.68
N TYR A 4 -23.16 -13.64 -29.03
CA TYR A 4 -22.26 -13.46 -27.88
C TYR A 4 -22.23 -14.61 -26.84
N ARG A 5 -21.04 -14.89 -26.26
CA ARG A 5 -20.81 -14.86 -24.80
C ARG A 5 -19.34 -15.10 -24.38
N LYS A 6 -18.77 -14.12 -23.67
CA LYS A 6 -17.59 -14.25 -22.79
C LYS A 6 -17.83 -15.34 -21.73
N ARG A 7 -16.80 -16.14 -21.42
CA ARG A 7 -16.53 -16.63 -20.06
C ARG A 7 -15.03 -16.69 -19.79
N VAL A 8 -14.55 -15.71 -19.05
CA VAL A 8 -13.27 -15.76 -18.34
C VAL A 8 -13.57 -16.56 -17.07
N TYR A 9 -13.02 -17.77 -16.95
CA TYR A 9 -12.99 -18.48 -15.67
C TYR A 9 -11.66 -18.21 -14.99
N VAL A 10 -11.77 -17.48 -13.88
CA VAL A 10 -10.75 -17.34 -12.84
C VAL A 10 -10.45 -18.73 -12.30
N ILE A 11 -9.23 -19.23 -12.51
CA ILE A 11 -8.73 -20.39 -11.78
C ILE A 11 -7.87 -19.88 -10.64
N MET A 12 -8.32 -20.24 -9.45
CA MET A 12 -7.77 -19.92 -8.14
C MET A 12 -6.28 -20.26 -8.07
N ASN A 13 -5.44 -19.28 -7.74
CA ASN A 13 -4.09 -19.55 -7.28
C ASN A 13 -4.13 -19.52 -5.74
N GLN A 14 -3.89 -20.68 -5.13
CA GLN A 14 -3.92 -20.95 -3.70
C GLN A 14 -3.03 -19.97 -2.90
N PRO A 15 -3.32 -19.73 -1.61
CA PRO A 15 -2.54 -18.81 -0.80
C PRO A 15 -1.14 -19.39 -0.63
N ALA A 16 -0.14 -18.71 -1.22
CA ALA A 16 1.23 -18.98 -0.88
C ALA A 16 1.36 -18.78 0.63
N HIS A 17 1.65 -19.86 1.34
CA HIS A 17 2.21 -19.82 2.69
C HIS A 17 3.40 -18.87 2.60
N HIS A 18 3.23 -17.63 3.09
CA HIS A 18 4.30 -16.66 3.08
C HIS A 18 5.20 -17.01 4.27
N ASP A 19 6.02 -18.05 4.06
CA ASP A 19 7.21 -18.26 4.86
C ASP A 19 8.04 -16.97 4.73
N PRO A 20 8.32 -16.23 5.82
CA PRO A 20 9.13 -15.03 5.71
C PRO A 20 10.50 -15.48 5.20
N MET A 21 10.84 -15.10 3.97
CA MET A 21 12.14 -15.44 3.39
C MET A 21 13.23 -15.06 4.39
N PRO A 22 14.18 -15.96 4.71
CA PRO A 22 15.26 -15.65 5.62
C PRO A 22 16.03 -14.44 5.07
N ARG A 23 16.25 -13.45 5.93
CA ARG A 23 17.01 -12.23 5.59
C ARG A 23 18.28 -12.62 4.87
N VAL A 24 18.41 -12.23 3.60
CA VAL A 24 19.62 -12.46 2.82
C VAL A 24 20.76 -11.68 3.48
N LYS A 25 21.68 -12.40 4.11
CA LYS A 25 22.82 -11.82 4.83
C LYS A 25 23.67 -11.03 3.82
N GLY A 26 23.74 -9.71 3.99
CA GLY A 26 24.55 -8.82 3.16
C GLY A 26 23.79 -7.88 2.22
N VAL A 27 22.45 -7.94 2.17
CA VAL A 27 21.64 -6.86 1.58
C VAL A 27 21.24 -5.91 2.72
N PRO A 28 21.59 -4.62 2.68
CA PRO A 28 21.05 -3.66 3.63
C PRO A 28 19.53 -3.69 3.50
N ALA A 29 18.83 -4.13 4.55
CA ALA A 29 17.42 -3.79 4.66
C ALA A 29 17.41 -2.27 4.72
N ASP A 30 16.71 -1.59 3.80
CA ASP A 30 16.71 -0.13 3.73
C ASP A 30 16.36 0.54 5.08
N ARG A 31 15.74 -0.20 6.02
CA ARG A 31 15.26 0.26 7.32
C ARG A 31 15.36 -0.90 8.34
N ASP A 32 16.01 -0.67 9.48
CA ASP A 32 16.35 -1.71 10.50
C ASP A 32 15.14 -2.29 11.28
N GLU A 33 13.94 -1.70 11.14
CA GLU A 33 12.74 -2.06 11.89
C GLU A 33 11.89 -3.11 11.16
N ILE A 34 11.39 -4.10 11.93
CA ILE A 34 10.37 -5.02 11.44
C ILE A 34 9.02 -4.30 11.46
N LYS A 35 8.33 -4.26 10.32
CA LYS A 35 7.00 -3.64 10.23
C LYS A 35 5.99 -4.41 11.10
N GLU A 36 5.27 -3.70 11.94
CA GLU A 36 4.11 -4.21 12.68
C GLU A 36 2.81 -3.71 12.03
N ARG A 37 1.73 -4.51 12.16
CA ARG A 37 0.44 -4.15 11.58
C ARG A 37 -0.34 -3.25 12.53
N HIS A 38 -0.58 -2.01 12.11
CA HIS A 38 -1.50 -1.08 12.77
C HIS A 38 -2.74 -0.86 11.91
N ASN A 39 -3.93 -0.85 12.54
CA ASN A 39 -5.19 -0.58 11.86
C ASN A 39 -5.55 0.91 12.02
N VAL A 40 -5.86 1.59 10.92
CA VAL A 40 -6.32 2.98 10.91
C VAL A 40 -7.71 3.03 10.29
N MET A 41 -8.65 3.66 10.99
CA MET A 41 -10.01 3.87 10.50
C MET A 41 -10.13 5.26 9.89
N VAL A 42 -10.57 5.32 8.63
CA VAL A 42 -10.81 6.56 7.89
C VAL A 42 -12.07 6.42 7.04
N SER A 43 -12.62 7.53 6.54
CA SER A 43 -13.74 7.49 5.61
C SER A 43 -13.32 6.87 4.26
N PRO A 44 -14.27 6.33 3.46
CA PRO A 44 -13.96 5.81 2.13
C PRO A 44 -13.29 6.84 1.22
N SER A 45 -13.76 8.09 1.23
CA SER A 45 -13.18 9.17 0.42
C SER A 45 -11.77 9.53 0.86
N ALA A 46 -11.47 9.52 2.17
CA ALA A 46 -10.12 9.74 2.67
C ALA A 46 -9.19 8.59 2.28
N TRP A 47 -9.69 7.34 2.29
CA TRP A 47 -8.93 6.18 1.87
C TRP A 47 -8.53 6.23 0.39
N GLU A 48 -9.47 6.63 -0.48
CA GLU A 48 -9.20 6.87 -1.90
C GLU A 48 -8.24 8.05 -2.10
N GLY A 49 -8.42 9.13 -1.34
CA GLY A 49 -7.51 10.28 -1.35
C GLY A 49 -6.07 9.90 -1.01
N LEU A 50 -5.85 9.05 0.00
CA LEU A 50 -4.52 8.55 0.34
C LEU A 50 -3.89 7.73 -0.79
N ASP A 51 -4.68 6.97 -1.55
CA ASP A 51 -4.20 6.20 -2.70
C ASP A 51 -3.73 7.11 -3.84
N THR A 52 -4.49 8.18 -4.10
CA THR A 52 -4.14 9.21 -5.09
C THR A 52 -2.86 9.95 -4.68
N ILE A 53 -2.79 10.46 -3.45
CA ILE A 53 -1.62 11.18 -2.93
C ILE A 53 -0.37 10.30 -2.97
N ALA A 54 -0.48 9.02 -2.61
CA ALA A 54 0.63 8.09 -2.66
C ALA A 54 1.19 7.96 -4.10
N LYS A 55 0.32 7.83 -5.10
CA LYS A 55 0.73 7.75 -6.51
C LYS A 55 1.36 9.05 -7.01
N GLU A 56 0.76 10.20 -6.69
CA GLU A 56 1.26 11.51 -7.10
C GLU A 56 2.66 11.80 -6.54
N LEU A 57 2.92 11.38 -5.30
CA LEU A 57 4.21 11.55 -4.64
C LEU A 57 5.20 10.40 -4.92
N GLY A 58 4.83 9.40 -5.72
CA GLY A 58 5.71 8.30 -6.13
C GLY A 58 5.89 7.18 -5.09
N TYR A 59 5.02 7.08 -4.09
CA TYR A 59 5.01 5.97 -3.13
C TYR A 59 4.37 4.72 -3.75
N LYS A 60 4.87 3.54 -3.37
CA LYS A 60 4.36 2.25 -3.88
C LYS A 60 3.00 1.89 -3.30
N SER A 61 2.67 2.40 -2.12
CA SER A 61 1.42 2.10 -1.41
C SER A 61 1.02 3.19 -0.43
N ARG A 62 -0.25 3.14 0.02
CA ARG A 62 -0.77 3.97 1.13
C ARG A 62 0.03 3.79 2.41
N SER A 63 0.45 2.57 2.73
CA SER A 63 1.24 2.29 3.93
C SER A 63 2.61 2.95 3.86
N ASP A 64 3.26 2.97 2.70
CA ASP A 64 4.55 3.65 2.54
C ASP A 64 4.41 5.17 2.71
N LEU A 65 3.33 5.77 2.21
CA LEU A 65 3.00 7.18 2.47
C LEU A 65 2.78 7.44 3.97
N ILE A 66 1.99 6.60 4.65
CA ILE A 66 1.72 6.74 6.09
C ILE A 66 3.01 6.60 6.91
N GLU A 67 3.90 5.68 6.56
CA GLU A 67 5.21 5.54 7.19
C GLU A 67 6.08 6.78 6.98
N ALA A 68 6.15 7.31 5.76
CA ALA A 68 6.90 8.52 5.44
C ALA A 68 6.38 9.73 6.23
N VAL A 69 5.06 9.84 6.38
CA VAL A 69 4.43 10.85 7.26
C VAL A 69 4.83 10.66 8.71
N GLY A 70 4.71 9.44 9.26
CA GLY A 70 5.05 9.13 10.65
C GLY A 70 6.53 9.38 10.98
N ARG A 71 7.41 9.18 9.99
CA ARG A 71 8.86 9.43 10.07
C ARG A 71 9.27 10.87 9.76
N ARG A 72 8.31 11.74 9.43
CA ARG A 72 8.55 13.15 9.07
C ARG A 72 9.45 13.30 7.83
N GLU A 73 9.39 12.33 6.92
CA GLU A 73 10.05 12.37 5.60
C GLU A 73 9.24 13.25 4.61
N VAL A 74 7.99 13.58 4.96
CA VAL A 74 7.10 14.47 4.21
C VAL A 74 6.73 15.67 5.06
N LYS A 75 6.74 16.87 4.47
CA LYS A 75 6.25 18.10 5.12
C LYS A 75 4.73 18.13 5.07
N LEU A 76 4.10 18.24 6.24
CA LEU A 76 2.65 18.45 6.34
C LEU A 76 2.38 19.93 6.58
N GLU A 77 1.44 20.49 5.82
CA GLU A 77 0.93 21.84 6.01
C GLU A 77 -0.56 21.76 6.34
N LYS A 78 -0.97 22.44 7.41
CA LYS A 78 -2.38 22.57 7.72
C LYS A 78 -2.96 23.60 6.76
N LEU A 79 -3.99 23.23 6.01
CA LEU A 79 -4.83 24.19 5.33
C LEU A 79 -5.63 24.90 6.43
N ASP A 80 -5.28 26.16 6.71
CA ASP A 80 -6.04 26.97 7.65
C ASP A 80 -7.48 27.10 7.16
N GLU A 81 -8.43 26.84 8.07
CA GLU A 81 -9.86 27.05 7.84
C GLU A 81 -10.07 28.57 7.70
N ARG A 82 -10.34 29.01 6.47
CA ARG A 82 -10.82 30.38 6.21
C ARG A 82 -12.27 30.54 6.63
#